data_AF-A0A3C0V052-F1
#
_entry.id   AF-A0A3C0V052-F1
#
_cell.length_a   1.000
_cell.length_b   1.000
_cell.length_c   1.000
_cell.angle_alpha   90.00
_cell.angle_beta   90.00
_cell.angle_gamma   90.00
#
_symmetry.space_group_name_H-M   'P 1'
#
loop_
_entity.id
_entity.type
_entity.pdbx_description
1 polymer ?
#
loop_
_entity_poly.entity_id
_entity_poly.type
_entity_poly.pdbx_seq_one_letter_code
_entity_poly.pdbx_strand_id
1 'polypeptide(L)'
;MKTLIIAFISLVAIIAKAQDPSPDRWVDDGQTTKITLPQNGRLSVTKNAIYDLYVMENVAQWKMSDAPLDFLKILNATGVSETFIPMFLGHNQTDNRASMFMIGSTNYTNDYGIEPIVIFDARKYGDAEALTDGSEIANRALFRWQSYKTPYMTLSAKGA
;
A
#
# COMPACT_ATOMS: atom_id res chain seq x y z
N MET A 1 -10.87 4.86 71.18
CA MET A 1 -10.34 5.66 70.04
C MET A 1 -10.55 4.86 68.77
N LYS A 2 -11.39 5.33 67.85
CA LYS A 2 -11.66 4.68 66.56
C LYS A 2 -10.66 5.21 65.54
N THR A 3 -9.80 4.35 65.01
CA THR A 3 -8.81 4.72 64.00
C THR A 3 -9.49 4.71 62.62
N LEU A 4 -9.58 5.87 62.00
CA LEU A 4 -10.13 6.06 60.66
C LEU A 4 -9.03 5.74 59.63
N ILE A 5 -9.22 4.69 58.83
CA ILE A 5 -8.34 4.38 57.69
C ILE A 5 -8.89 5.12 56.48
N ILE A 6 -8.17 6.13 55.99
CA ILE A 6 -8.47 6.83 54.74
C ILE A 6 -7.76 6.09 53.62
N ALA A 7 -8.51 5.38 52.78
CA ALA A 7 -7.99 4.77 51.57
C ALA A 7 -7.94 5.81 50.44
N PHE A 8 -6.74 6.17 50.00
CA PHE A 8 -6.55 6.96 48.78
C PHE A 8 -6.75 6.05 47.56
N ILE A 9 -7.89 6.18 46.88
CA ILE A 9 -8.10 5.59 45.56
C ILE A 9 -7.41 6.53 44.56
N SER A 10 -6.31 6.08 43.96
CA SER A 10 -5.71 6.79 42.84
C SER A 10 -6.63 6.63 41.62
N LEU A 11 -7.23 7.74 41.20
CA LEU A 11 -7.99 7.79 39.96
C LEU A 11 -6.98 7.78 38.80
N VAL A 12 -6.66 6.61 38.26
CA VAL A 12 -5.93 6.53 36.99
C VAL A 12 -6.91 7.00 35.91
N ALA A 13 -6.78 8.25 35.48
CA ALA A 13 -7.46 8.75 34.30
C ALA A 13 -6.93 7.95 33.10
N ILE A 14 -7.71 6.96 32.67
CA ILE A 14 -7.55 6.39 31.33
C ILE A 14 -7.90 7.53 30.39
N ILE A 15 -6.89 8.20 29.83
CA ILE A 15 -7.10 9.08 28.69
C ILE A 15 -7.43 8.14 27.54
N ALA A 16 -8.71 7.80 27.38
CA ALA A 16 -9.21 7.38 26.09
C ALA A 16 -8.80 8.49 25.13
N LYS A 17 -7.94 8.18 24.16
CA LYS A 17 -7.70 9.13 23.08
C LYS A 17 -9.04 9.31 22.39
N ALA A 18 -9.66 10.46 22.66
CA ALA A 18 -10.91 10.84 22.07
C ALA A 18 -10.79 10.64 20.55
N GLN A 19 -11.80 9.96 19.98
CA GLN A 19 -12.07 10.08 18.56
C GLN A 19 -12.07 11.58 18.23
N ASP A 20 -11.37 11.95 17.16
CA ASP A 20 -11.18 13.33 16.71
C ASP A 20 -12.50 14.12 16.79
N PRO A 21 -12.55 15.28 17.47
CA PRO A 21 -13.75 16.12 17.56
C PRO A 21 -14.14 16.78 16.23
N SER A 22 -13.39 16.55 15.15
CA SER A 22 -13.78 17.00 13.81
C SER A 22 -15.00 16.23 13.28
N PRO A 23 -15.87 16.86 12.47
CA PRO A 23 -16.94 16.14 11.77
C PRO A 23 -16.37 14.91 11.07
N ASP A 24 -17.06 13.78 11.22
CA ASP A 24 -16.56 12.50 10.72
C ASP A 24 -16.19 12.63 9.24
N ARG A 25 -14.91 12.37 8.91
CA ARG A 25 -14.39 12.49 7.53
C ARG A 25 -14.77 11.30 6.67
N TRP A 26 -15.50 10.36 7.26
CA TRP A 26 -16.14 9.22 6.66
C TRP A 26 -17.61 9.56 6.45
N VAL A 27 -18.06 9.54 5.21
CA VAL A 27 -19.47 9.72 4.87
C VAL A 27 -19.94 8.48 4.15
N ASP A 28 -21.01 7.87 4.67
CA ASP A 28 -21.76 6.81 4.02
C ASP A 28 -23.15 7.35 3.66
N ASP A 29 -23.46 7.39 2.37
CA ASP A 29 -24.78 7.83 1.85
C ASP A 29 -25.67 6.64 1.45
N GLY A 30 -25.27 5.41 1.78
CA GLY A 30 -25.96 4.17 1.42
C GLY A 30 -25.72 3.73 -0.03
N GLN A 31 -25.01 4.53 -0.83
CA GLN A 31 -24.52 4.15 -2.16
C GLN A 31 -22.99 4.09 -2.17
N THR A 32 -22.34 4.97 -1.42
CA THR A 32 -20.89 5.12 -1.36
C THR A 32 -20.44 5.40 0.08
N THR A 33 -19.39 4.70 0.49
CA THR A 33 -18.58 5.08 1.66
C THR A 33 -17.33 5.80 1.15
N LYS A 34 -17.10 7.04 1.57
CA LYS A 34 -15.96 7.85 1.13
C LYS A 34 -15.17 8.45 2.28
N ILE A 35 -13.86 8.57 2.09
CA ILE A 35 -12.96 9.37 2.92
C ILE A 35 -12.61 10.62 2.11
N THR A 36 -12.85 11.81 2.64
CA THR A 36 -12.41 13.05 2.00
C THR A 36 -11.16 13.58 2.71
N LEU A 37 -10.04 13.67 1.98
CA LEU A 37 -8.80 14.24 2.49
C LEU A 37 -8.82 15.77 2.33
N PRO A 38 -8.21 16.54 3.26
CA PRO A 38 -8.05 17.98 3.09
C PRO A 38 -7.09 18.29 1.92
N GLN A 39 -7.12 19.52 1.38
CA GLN A 39 -6.38 19.91 0.18
C GLN A 39 -4.88 19.57 0.20
N ASN A 40 -4.24 19.67 1.38
CA ASN A 40 -2.83 19.32 1.59
C ASN A 40 -2.67 18.07 2.50
N GLY A 41 -3.73 17.29 2.70
CA GLY A 41 -3.72 16.10 3.53
C GLY A 41 -3.24 14.86 2.80
N ARG A 42 -2.94 13.81 3.57
CA ARG A 42 -2.65 12.48 3.05
C ARG A 42 -3.40 11.41 3.85
N LEU A 43 -3.75 10.32 3.19
CA LEU A 43 -4.06 9.06 3.86
C LEU A 43 -2.72 8.38 4.21
N SER A 44 -2.47 8.12 5.48
CA SER A 44 -1.27 7.40 5.94
C SER A 44 -1.70 6.11 6.61
N VAL A 45 -1.19 4.98 6.12
CA VAL A 45 -1.37 3.66 6.71
C VAL A 45 -0.01 3.19 7.23
N THR A 46 0.13 3.09 8.55
CA THR A 46 1.35 2.59 9.19
C THR A 46 1.00 1.30 9.92
N LYS A 47 1.71 0.23 9.60
CA LYS A 47 1.63 -1.05 10.27
C LYS A 47 2.99 -1.35 10.88
N ASN A 48 3.02 -1.72 12.15
CA ASN A 48 4.26 -2.16 12.79
C ASN A 48 4.73 -3.46 12.14
N ALA A 49 6.03 -3.50 11.83
CA ALA A 49 6.64 -4.72 11.32
C ALA A 49 6.66 -5.80 12.43
N ILE A 50 6.40 -7.03 12.04
CA ILE A 50 6.59 -8.23 12.86
C ILE A 50 7.83 -8.92 12.32
N TYR A 51 8.85 -9.09 13.16
CA TYR A 51 10.04 -9.85 12.76
C TYR A 51 9.70 -11.34 12.67
N ASP A 52 9.39 -11.80 11.46
CA ASP A 52 9.19 -13.21 11.15
C ASP A 52 9.64 -13.48 9.70
N LEU A 53 10.70 -14.29 9.56
CA LEU A 53 11.31 -14.62 8.26
C LEU A 53 10.39 -15.44 7.35
N TYR A 54 9.27 -15.96 7.87
CA TYR A 54 8.35 -16.83 7.15
C TYR A 54 6.99 -16.16 6.87
N VAL A 55 6.78 -14.93 7.33
CA VAL A 55 5.50 -14.24 7.18
C VAL A 55 5.68 -12.95 6.36
N MET A 56 5.03 -12.89 5.21
CA MET A 56 4.88 -11.64 4.47
C MET A 56 3.87 -10.74 5.20
N GLU A 57 4.21 -9.47 5.35
CA GLU A 57 3.39 -8.54 6.10
C GLU A 57 2.32 -7.91 5.21
N ASN A 58 1.05 -8.13 5.54
CA ASN A 58 -0.07 -7.52 4.82
C ASN A 58 -0.24 -6.06 5.23
N VAL A 59 -0.04 -5.11 4.31
CA VAL A 59 -0.29 -3.67 4.52
C VAL A 59 -1.76 -3.35 4.29
N ALA A 60 -2.32 -3.85 3.18
CA ALA A 60 -3.73 -3.66 2.82
C ALA A 60 -4.26 -4.84 1.99
N GLN A 61 -5.56 -5.10 2.08
CA GLN A 61 -6.23 -6.18 1.35
C GLN A 61 -7.67 -5.79 1.03
N TRP A 62 -8.07 -6.04 -0.21
CA TRP A 62 -9.43 -5.86 -0.71
C TRP A 62 -9.98 -7.18 -1.23
N LYS A 63 -11.26 -7.42 -0.99
CA LYS A 63 -11.99 -8.64 -1.34
C LYS A 63 -13.40 -8.30 -1.78
N MET A 64 -14.00 -9.20 -2.56
CA MET A 64 -15.45 -9.20 -2.79
C MET A 64 -16.11 -10.17 -1.82
N SER A 65 -17.30 -9.83 -1.32
CA SER A 65 -18.00 -10.63 -0.31
C SER A 65 -18.54 -11.96 -0.85
N ASP A 66 -18.89 -11.99 -2.14
CA ASP A 66 -19.37 -13.15 -2.88
C ASP A 66 -18.24 -14.03 -3.46
N ALA A 67 -16.99 -13.53 -3.47
CA ALA A 67 -15.78 -14.26 -3.84
C ALA A 67 -14.77 -14.26 -2.69
N PRO A 68 -15.06 -14.92 -1.55
CA PRO A 68 -14.29 -14.76 -0.31
C PRO A 68 -12.87 -15.33 -0.37
N LEU A 69 -12.49 -16.06 -1.42
CA LEU A 69 -11.12 -16.55 -1.60
C LEU A 69 -10.29 -15.66 -2.52
N ASP A 70 -10.93 -14.77 -3.28
CA ASP A 70 -10.26 -13.87 -4.20
C ASP A 70 -9.86 -12.56 -3.51
N PHE A 71 -8.76 -11.96 -3.95
CA PHE A 71 -8.28 -10.72 -3.36
C PHE A 71 -7.29 -9.94 -4.24
N LEU A 72 -7.18 -8.66 -3.92
CA LEU A 72 -6.02 -7.83 -4.20
C LEU A 72 -5.32 -7.49 -2.88
N LYS A 73 -4.00 -7.65 -2.81
CA LYS A 73 -3.19 -7.34 -1.61
C LYS A 73 -2.01 -6.44 -1.94
N ILE A 74 -1.65 -5.60 -0.97
CA ILE A 74 -0.35 -4.93 -0.89
C ILE A 74 0.40 -5.52 0.31
N LEU A 75 1.60 -6.03 0.04
CA LEU A 75 2.42 -6.80 0.97
C LEU A 75 3.83 -6.19 1.10
N ASN A 76 4.52 -6.48 2.20
CA ASN A 76 5.98 -6.40 2.25
C ASN A 76 6.58 -7.69 1.67
N ALA A 77 7.37 -7.57 0.60
CA ALA A 77 7.98 -8.69 -0.12
C ALA A 77 9.14 -9.37 0.64
N THR A 78 9.43 -8.91 1.85
CA THR A 78 10.50 -9.41 2.72
C THR A 78 10.00 -9.56 4.15
N GLY A 79 10.54 -10.54 4.87
CA GLY A 79 10.35 -10.70 6.32
C GLY A 79 11.54 -10.17 7.14
N VAL A 80 12.46 -9.45 6.48
CA VAL A 80 13.66 -8.87 7.12
C VAL A 80 13.30 -7.53 7.78
N SER A 81 13.80 -7.31 8.99
CA SER A 81 13.62 -6.05 9.73
C SER A 81 14.11 -4.84 8.94
N GLU A 82 13.51 -3.68 9.20
CA GLU A 82 13.90 -2.36 8.66
C GLU A 82 13.88 -2.28 7.12
N THR A 83 13.25 -3.24 6.46
CA THR A 83 13.18 -3.29 5.00
C THR A 83 11.73 -3.33 4.56
N PHE A 84 11.35 -2.40 3.69
CA PHE A 84 10.03 -2.37 3.08
C PHE A 84 10.15 -2.43 1.55
N ILE A 85 9.71 -3.54 0.96
CA ILE A 85 9.66 -3.73 -0.49
C ILE A 85 8.20 -4.01 -0.86
N PRO A 86 7.42 -3.02 -1.32
CA PRO A 86 6.01 -3.21 -1.60
C PRO A 86 5.79 -4.19 -2.77
N MET A 87 4.83 -5.10 -2.60
CA MET A 87 4.37 -6.04 -3.63
C MET A 87 2.87 -5.95 -3.79
N PHE A 88 2.42 -5.87 -5.05
CA PHE A 88 1.01 -6.04 -5.42
C PHE A 88 0.76 -7.51 -5.78
N LEU A 89 -0.27 -8.11 -5.19
CA LEU A 89 -0.65 -9.49 -5.44
C LEU A 89 -2.15 -9.59 -5.73
N GLY A 90 -2.49 -9.96 -6.97
CA GLY A 90 -3.82 -10.40 -7.36
C GLY A 90 -3.94 -11.92 -7.27
N HIS A 91 -5.00 -12.40 -6.63
CA HIS A 91 -5.31 -13.82 -6.52
C HIS A 91 -6.76 -14.07 -6.91
N ASN A 92 -6.94 -15.04 -7.80
CA ASN A 92 -8.23 -15.53 -8.26
C ASN A 92 -8.21 -17.06 -8.14
N GLN A 93 -9.16 -17.60 -7.38
CA GLN A 93 -9.43 -19.02 -7.22
C GLN A 93 -10.83 -19.38 -7.74
N THR A 94 -11.75 -18.42 -7.80
CA THR A 94 -13.11 -18.66 -8.27
C THR A 94 -13.19 -19.07 -9.75
N ASP A 95 -12.13 -18.84 -10.53
CA ASP A 95 -12.11 -19.02 -11.98
C ASP A 95 -10.68 -19.29 -12.52
N ASN A 96 -10.54 -19.56 -13.82
CA ASN A 96 -9.29 -19.89 -14.51
C ASN A 96 -8.78 -18.78 -15.47
N ARG A 97 -9.38 -17.59 -15.43
CA ARG A 97 -8.89 -16.41 -16.16
C ARG A 97 -7.74 -15.74 -15.41
N ALA A 98 -7.19 -14.66 -15.99
CA ALA A 98 -6.08 -13.93 -15.40
C ALA A 98 -6.41 -13.40 -13.99
N SER A 99 -5.49 -13.54 -13.05
CA SER A 99 -5.67 -13.08 -11.66
C SER A 99 -5.49 -11.57 -11.47
N MET A 100 -4.90 -10.88 -12.46
CA MET A 100 -4.64 -9.45 -12.42
C MET A 100 -4.50 -8.88 -13.82
N PHE A 101 -5.07 -7.69 -14.03
CA PHE A 101 -4.88 -6.88 -15.22
C PHE A 101 -4.25 -5.54 -14.82
N MET A 102 -3.29 -5.07 -15.60
CA MET A 102 -2.75 -3.70 -15.54
C MET A 102 -3.03 -3.05 -16.89
N ILE A 103 -4.00 -2.14 -16.92
CA ILE A 103 -4.53 -1.55 -18.16
C ILE A 103 -4.48 -0.04 -18.05
N GLY A 104 -3.86 0.61 -19.03
CA GLY A 104 -4.03 2.04 -19.29
C GLY A 104 -5.08 2.24 -20.38
N SER A 105 -5.85 3.33 -20.29
CA SER A 105 -6.85 3.68 -21.30
C SER A 105 -6.91 5.19 -21.47
N THR A 106 -7.30 5.62 -22.67
CA THR A 106 -7.58 7.02 -23.01
C THR A 106 -8.90 7.12 -23.76
N ASN A 107 -9.42 8.33 -23.92
CA ASN A 107 -10.62 8.58 -24.73
C ASN A 107 -10.25 8.89 -26.18
N TYR A 108 -11.23 8.82 -27.08
CA TYR A 108 -11.02 9.10 -28.52
C TYR A 108 -10.37 10.46 -28.77
N THR A 109 -10.77 11.48 -28.01
CA THR A 109 -10.24 12.82 -28.18
C THR A 109 -8.76 12.90 -27.83
N ASN A 110 -8.26 12.04 -26.93
CA ASN A 110 -6.90 12.07 -26.40
C ASN A 110 -5.97 10.98 -26.99
N ASP A 111 -6.41 10.22 -28.00
CA ASP A 111 -5.61 9.19 -28.68
C ASP A 111 -4.83 9.76 -29.88
N TYR A 112 -3.98 10.77 -29.62
CA TYR A 112 -3.21 11.46 -30.67
C TYR A 112 -1.82 11.96 -30.21
N GLY A 113 -1.37 11.53 -29.02
CA GLY A 113 -0.06 11.89 -28.45
C GLY A 113 1.07 10.93 -28.85
N ILE A 114 2.32 11.33 -28.57
CA ILE A 114 3.52 10.49 -28.79
C ILE A 114 3.93 9.69 -27.54
N GLU A 115 3.41 10.07 -26.37
CA GLU A 115 3.73 9.41 -25.11
C GLU A 115 2.96 8.08 -24.98
N PRO A 116 3.59 7.02 -24.44
CA PRO A 116 2.90 5.77 -24.18
C PRO A 116 1.76 5.92 -23.16
N ILE A 117 0.65 5.22 -23.39
CA ILE A 117 -0.50 5.19 -22.46
C ILE A 117 -0.15 4.50 -21.12
N VAL A 118 0.83 3.58 -21.13
CA VAL A 118 1.33 2.91 -19.92
C VAL A 118 2.85 3.01 -19.89
N ILE A 119 3.39 3.51 -18.78
CA ILE A 119 4.83 3.66 -18.56
C ILE A 119 5.19 2.94 -17.25
N PHE A 120 6.16 2.03 -17.32
CA PHE A 120 6.84 1.48 -16.15
C PHE A 120 8.18 2.19 -16.00
N ASP A 121 8.28 3.05 -14.98
CA ASP A 121 9.40 3.97 -14.82
C ASP A 121 10.20 3.66 -13.55
N ALA A 122 11.51 3.44 -13.72
CA ALA A 122 12.44 3.14 -12.63
C ALA A 122 13.41 4.31 -12.45
N ARG A 123 13.38 4.93 -11.27
CA ARG A 123 14.15 6.13 -10.93
C ARG A 123 14.93 5.93 -9.63
N LYS A 124 15.98 6.72 -9.45
CA LYS A 124 16.64 6.95 -8.15
C LYS A 124 16.53 8.42 -7.77
N TYR A 125 16.58 8.69 -6.48
CA TYR A 125 16.56 10.04 -5.90
C TYR A 125 17.68 10.16 -4.88
N GLY A 126 18.27 11.35 -4.77
CA GLY A 126 19.16 11.70 -3.65
C GLY A 126 18.38 11.84 -2.34
N ASP A 127 17.17 12.40 -2.41
CA ASP A 127 16.20 12.44 -1.30
C ASP A 127 14.90 11.75 -1.74
N ALA A 128 14.65 10.56 -1.19
CA ALA A 128 13.50 9.73 -1.53
C ALA A 128 12.18 10.17 -0.85
N GLU A 129 12.23 10.94 0.24
CA GLU A 129 11.03 11.44 0.91
C GLU A 129 10.55 12.74 0.25
N ALA A 130 11.49 13.65 -0.07
CA ALA A 130 11.19 14.89 -0.79
C ALA A 130 11.11 14.71 -2.32
N LEU A 131 11.53 13.56 -2.85
CA LEU A 131 11.60 13.24 -4.29
C LEU A 131 12.47 14.22 -5.09
N THR A 132 13.62 14.61 -4.54
CA THR A 132 14.55 15.55 -5.19
C THR A 132 15.85 14.88 -5.62
N ASP A 133 16.61 15.53 -6.52
CA ASP A 133 17.83 15.00 -7.12
C ASP A 133 17.59 13.65 -7.85
N GLY A 134 16.59 13.65 -8.73
CA GLY A 134 16.17 12.48 -9.49
C GLY A 134 17.09 12.17 -10.67
N SER A 135 17.34 10.88 -10.92
CA SER A 135 18.16 10.40 -12.03
C SER A 135 17.74 8.99 -12.47
N GLU A 136 18.19 8.57 -13.65
CA GLU A 136 17.96 7.25 -14.22
C GLU A 136 18.71 6.14 -13.47
N ILE A 137 18.15 4.92 -13.55
CA ILE A 137 18.85 3.70 -13.16
C ILE A 137 19.78 3.27 -14.29
N ALA A 138 21.09 3.54 -14.17
CA ALA A 138 22.06 3.26 -15.24
C ALA A 138 22.70 1.85 -15.20
N ASN A 139 22.70 1.19 -14.03
CA ASN A 139 23.51 -0.01 -13.78
C ASN A 139 22.73 -1.26 -13.36
N ARG A 140 21.40 -1.17 -13.22
CA ARG A 140 20.55 -2.30 -12.82
C ARG A 140 19.49 -2.57 -13.89
N ALA A 141 18.96 -3.79 -13.90
CA ALA A 141 17.80 -4.09 -14.74
C ALA A 141 16.61 -3.20 -14.35
N LEU A 142 15.89 -2.71 -15.35
CA LEU A 142 14.73 -1.83 -15.18
C LEU A 142 13.45 -2.64 -14.98
N PHE A 143 13.35 -3.78 -15.66
CA PHE A 143 12.14 -4.59 -15.66
C PHE A 143 12.45 -6.08 -15.87
N ARG A 144 11.59 -6.96 -15.33
CA ARG A 144 11.72 -8.41 -15.50
C ARG A 144 10.35 -9.09 -15.57
N TRP A 145 10.20 -9.98 -16.56
CA TRP A 145 9.16 -11.01 -16.59
C TRP A 145 9.69 -12.29 -15.96
N GLN A 146 9.01 -12.81 -14.94
CA GLN A 146 9.42 -14.02 -14.23
C GLN A 146 8.21 -14.84 -13.76
N SER A 147 8.37 -16.16 -13.63
CA SER A 147 7.47 -17.01 -12.85
C SER A 147 8.21 -17.51 -11.63
N TYR A 148 7.72 -17.13 -10.45
CA TYR A 148 8.33 -17.41 -9.16
C TYR A 148 9.81 -16.96 -9.10
N LYS A 149 10.77 -17.87 -9.34
CA LYS A 149 12.21 -17.59 -9.34
C LYS A 149 12.86 -17.70 -10.72
N THR A 150 12.09 -18.10 -11.74
CA THR A 150 12.59 -18.31 -13.10
C THR A 150 12.37 -17.06 -13.94
N PRO A 151 13.44 -16.35 -14.36
CA PRO A 151 13.31 -15.21 -15.27
C PRO A 151 13.07 -15.71 -16.70
N TYR A 152 12.12 -15.07 -17.40
CA TYR A 152 11.88 -15.30 -18.84
C TYR A 152 12.38 -14.15 -19.71
N MET A 153 12.35 -12.93 -19.19
CA MET A 153 12.86 -11.75 -19.88
C MET A 153 13.31 -10.73 -18.85
N THR A 154 14.44 -10.06 -19.10
CA THR A 154 14.94 -8.96 -18.28
C THR A 154 15.33 -7.82 -19.22
N LEU A 155 14.80 -6.63 -18.98
CA LEU A 155 15.22 -5.42 -19.67
C LEU A 155 16.30 -4.74 -18.83
N SER A 156 17.52 -4.64 -19.36
CA SER A 156 18.60 -3.90 -18.71
C SER A 156 18.41 -2.38 -18.85
N ALA A 157 19.07 -1.61 -17.97
CA ALA A 157 19.23 -0.16 -18.13
C ALA A 157 19.86 0.27 -19.46
N LYS A 158 20.53 -0.65 -20.15
CA LYS A 158 21.22 -0.41 -21.42
C LYS A 158 20.40 -0.84 -22.64
N GLY A 159 19.14 -1.21 -22.44
CA GLY A 159 18.22 -1.59 -23.52
C GLY A 159 18.47 -2.98 -24.13
N ALA A 160 19.31 -3.80 -23.50
CA ALA A 160 19.55 -5.20 -23.86
C ALA A 160 18.82 -6.17 -22.92
#